data_AF-Q8DN30-F1
#
_entry.id   AF-Q8DN30-F1
#
_cell.length_a   1.000
_cell.length_b   1.000
_cell.length_c   1.000
_cell.angle_alpha   90.00
_cell.angle_beta   90.00
_cell.angle_gamma   90.00
#
_symmetry.space_group_name_H-M   'P 1'
#
loop_
_entity.id
_entity.type
_entity.pdbx_description
1 polymer ?
#
loop_
_entity_poly.entity_id
_entity_poly.type
_entity_poly.pdbx_seq_one_letter_code
_entity_poly.pdbx_strand_id
1 'polypeptide(L)'
;MAFEFANNRKFMHLDTVFTMVDYDKFTIHPEIEGDLHVYSVTYENEKLKIVEEKGDLAELLAQNLGVEKVHLIRCGGGNIVAAAREQWNDGSNTLTIAPGVVVVYDRNTVTNKILEEYGLRLIKIRGSELVRGRGGPRCMSMPFEREEV
;
A
#
# COMPACT_ATOMS: atom_id res chain seq x y z
N MET A 1 11.74 5.77 6.64
CA MET A 1 10.97 6.81 5.92
C MET A 1 9.68 7.11 6.65
N ALA A 2 9.22 8.35 6.62
CA ALA A 2 7.94 8.82 7.14
C ALA A 2 7.17 9.52 6.01
N PHE A 3 5.85 9.36 6.00
CA PHE A 3 4.96 9.83 4.94
C PHE A 3 4.03 10.89 5.52
N GLU A 4 4.14 12.13 5.06
CA GLU A 4 3.25 13.21 5.47
C GLU A 4 2.05 13.28 4.53
N PHE A 5 0.90 12.96 5.10
CA PHE A 5 -0.42 13.14 4.49
C PHE A 5 -1.45 13.63 5.51
N ALA A 6 -0.97 14.21 6.63
CA ALA A 6 -1.78 14.56 7.80
C ALA A 6 -2.87 15.60 7.50
N ASN A 7 -2.65 16.46 6.50
CA ASN A 7 -3.65 17.43 6.05
C ASN A 7 -4.84 16.76 5.34
N ASN A 8 -4.69 15.52 4.88
CA ASN A 8 -5.73 14.76 4.19
C ASN A 8 -6.52 13.87 5.16
N ARG A 9 -7.59 14.42 5.73
CA ARG A 9 -8.49 13.70 6.66
C ARG A 9 -9.30 12.57 6.01
N LYS A 10 -9.27 12.42 4.69
CA LYS A 10 -10.00 11.36 3.97
C LYS A 10 -9.38 9.98 4.22
N PHE A 11 -8.08 9.94 4.49
CA PHE A 11 -7.32 8.70 4.69
C PHE A 11 -6.84 8.62 6.13
N MET A 12 -7.32 7.62 6.87
CA MET A 12 -7.08 7.53 8.32
C MET A 12 -5.67 7.04 8.64
N HIS A 13 -5.16 6.11 7.84
CA HIS A 13 -3.86 5.46 8.04
C HIS A 13 -3.16 5.27 6.69
N LEU A 14 -1.83 5.23 6.70
CA LEU A 14 -1.02 5.05 5.49
C LEU A 14 -1.38 3.75 4.76
N ASP A 15 -1.69 2.68 5.50
CA ASP A 15 -2.01 1.38 4.92
C ASP A 15 -3.38 1.32 4.23
N THR A 16 -4.23 2.33 4.40
CA THR A 16 -5.46 2.44 3.61
C THR A 16 -5.15 2.88 2.18
N VAL A 17 -4.00 3.51 1.93
CA VAL A 17 -3.63 4.16 0.66
C VAL A 17 -2.32 3.66 0.08
N PHE A 18 -1.51 2.92 0.84
CA PHE A 18 -0.19 2.47 0.41
C PHE A 18 0.24 1.19 1.15
N THR A 19 0.44 0.07 0.44
CA THR A 19 0.94 -1.18 1.03
C THR A 19 1.90 -1.94 0.12
N MET A 20 2.91 -2.58 0.71
CA MET A 20 3.88 -3.43 -0.01
C MET A 20 3.31 -4.84 -0.22
N VAL A 21 3.33 -5.31 -1.47
CA VAL A 21 2.73 -6.59 -1.89
C VAL A 21 3.72 -7.59 -2.48
N ASP A 22 4.92 -7.13 -2.82
CA ASP A 22 6.04 -7.94 -3.28
C ASP A 22 7.36 -7.18 -3.05
N TYR A 23 8.51 -7.77 -3.35
CA TYR A 23 9.83 -7.14 -3.18
C TYR A 23 9.95 -5.76 -3.83
N ASP A 24 9.31 -5.60 -5.00
CA ASP A 24 9.37 -4.43 -5.86
C ASP A 24 7.98 -3.86 -6.20
N LYS A 25 6.92 -4.31 -5.51
CA LYS A 25 5.52 -3.94 -5.86
C LYS A 25 4.77 -3.40 -4.66
N PHE A 26 4.04 -2.32 -4.90
CA PHE A 26 3.18 -1.67 -3.92
C PHE A 26 1.79 -1.44 -4.50
N THR A 27 0.75 -1.58 -3.68
CA THR A 27 -0.55 -0.99 -4.02
C THR A 27 -0.59 0.44 -3.51
N ILE A 28 -1.13 1.34 -4.34
CA ILE A 28 -1.28 2.76 -4.00
C ILE A 28 -2.64 3.30 -4.43
N HIS A 29 -3.20 4.21 -3.63
CA HIS A 29 -4.36 5.00 -4.02
C HIS A 29 -3.91 6.24 -4.80
N PRO A 30 -4.44 6.49 -6.02
CA PRO A 30 -3.92 7.57 -6.88
C PRO A 30 -4.04 8.98 -6.30
N GLU A 31 -5.00 9.26 -5.40
CA GLU A 31 -5.14 10.60 -4.80
C GLU A 31 -3.99 10.97 -3.86
N ILE A 32 -3.16 10.02 -3.40
CA ILE A 32 -2.04 10.34 -2.52
C ILE A 32 -0.75 10.64 -3.27
N GLU A 33 -0.61 10.26 -4.55
CA GLU A 33 0.64 10.44 -5.30
C GLU A 33 1.04 11.93 -5.47
N GLY A 34 0.08 12.86 -5.49
CA GLY A 34 0.34 14.26 -5.85
C GLY A 34 0.91 15.15 -4.74
N ASP A 35 0.43 14.97 -3.50
CA ASP A 35 0.74 15.88 -2.37
C ASP A 35 1.56 15.20 -1.27
N LEU A 36 2.18 14.05 -1.57
CA LEU A 36 2.88 13.25 -0.58
C LEU A 36 4.29 13.77 -0.35
N HIS A 37 4.54 14.29 0.84
CA HIS A 37 5.90 14.58 1.30
C HIS A 37 6.46 13.35 2.01
N VAL A 38 7.68 12.94 1.62
CA VAL A 38 8.38 11.80 2.22
C VAL A 38 9.59 12.33 2.97
N TYR A 39 9.85 11.77 4.15
CA TYR A 39 10.97 12.15 4.99
C TYR A 39 11.81 10.92 5.36
N SER A 40 13.12 10.99 5.17
CA SER A 40 14.04 10.05 5.79
C SER A 40 14.34 10.47 7.21
N VAL A 41 13.98 9.61 8.15
CA VAL A 41 14.18 9.81 9.59
C VAL A 41 15.22 8.80 10.04
N THR A 42 16.40 9.28 10.42
CA THR A 42 17.47 8.44 10.99
C THR A 42 17.78 8.87 12.42
N TYR A 43 18.32 7.94 13.21
CA TYR A 43 18.75 8.19 14.59
C TYR A 43 20.19 7.73 14.76
N GLU A 44 21.10 8.70 14.79
CA GLU A 44 22.55 8.48 14.81
C GLU A 44 23.18 9.34 15.90
N ASN A 45 24.12 8.79 16.68
CA ASN A 45 24.81 9.50 17.77
C ASN A 45 23.84 10.22 18.74
N GLU A 46 22.78 9.51 19.15
CA GLU A 46 21.70 10.01 20.01
C GLU A 46 20.91 11.21 19.46
N LYS A 47 21.05 11.51 18.15
CA LYS A 47 20.39 12.64 17.50
C LYS A 47 19.46 12.17 16.40
N LEU A 48 18.24 12.70 16.41
CA LEU A 48 17.29 12.55 15.33
C LEU A 48 17.71 13.45 14.16
N LYS A 49 17.78 12.87 12.96
CA LYS A 49 17.99 13.60 11.72
C LYS A 49 16.80 13.35 10.80
N ILE A 50 16.24 14.43 10.26
CA ILE A 50 15.11 14.38 9.32
C ILE A 50 15.55 15.06 8.03
N VAL A 51 15.41 14.36 6.91
CA VAL A 51 15.69 14.89 5.57
C VAL A 51 14.41 14.73 4.75
N GLU A 52 13.91 15.81 4.18
CA GLU A 52 12.83 15.73 3.19
C GLU A 52 13.38 15.11 1.90
N GLU A 53 12.78 14.00 1.49
CA GLU A 53 13.11 13.31 0.26
C GLU A 53 12.36 13.97 -0.89
N LYS A 54 13.11 14.37 -1.92
CA LYS A 54 12.58 14.99 -3.13
C LYS A 54 12.89 14.07 -4.30
N GLY A 55 11.87 13.76 -5.09
CA GLY A 55 12.02 12.89 -6.26
C GLY A 55 10.78 12.08 -6.52
N ASP A 56 10.88 11.16 -7.46
CA ASP A 56 9.84 10.18 -7.73
C ASP A 56 9.74 9.16 -6.58
N LEU A 57 8.52 8.86 -6.14
CA LEU A 57 8.27 7.95 -5.03
C LEU A 57 8.77 6.53 -5.34
N ALA A 58 8.59 6.04 -6.57
CA ALA A 58 9.02 4.70 -6.95
C ALA A 58 10.55 4.61 -6.98
N GLU A 59 11.24 5.63 -7.48
CA GLU A 59 12.71 5.71 -7.44
C GLU A 59 13.24 5.72 -5.99
N LEU A 60 12.63 6.53 -5.11
CA LEU A 60 13.00 6.59 -3.70
C LEU A 60 12.81 5.24 -3.01
N LEU A 61 11.69 4.57 -3.24
CA LEU A 61 11.41 3.23 -2.71
C LEU A 61 12.42 2.21 -3.26
N ALA A 62 12.72 2.25 -4.55
CA ALA A 62 13.67 1.34 -5.19
C ALA A 62 15.07 1.45 -4.56
N GLN A 63 15.56 2.68 -4.36
CA GLN A 63 16.82 2.96 -3.69
C GLN A 63 16.86 2.45 -2.25
N ASN A 64 15.77 2.67 -1.49
CA ASN A 64 15.69 2.24 -0.09
C ASN A 64 15.56 0.71 0.07
N LEU A 65 14.99 0.02 -0.92
CA LEU A 65 14.81 -1.43 -0.92
C LEU A 65 15.98 -2.19 -1.57
N GLY A 66 16.87 -1.50 -2.28
CA GLY A 66 17.95 -2.14 -3.04
C GLY A 66 17.46 -2.91 -4.26
N VAL A 67 16.33 -2.51 -4.86
CA VAL A 67 15.80 -3.10 -6.09
C VAL A 67 16.00 -2.17 -7.28
N GLU A 68 16.03 -2.71 -8.49
CA GLU A 68 16.25 -1.92 -9.72
C GLU A 68 15.12 -0.94 -9.99
N LYS A 69 13.87 -1.35 -9.73
CA LYS A 69 12.67 -0.59 -10.05
C LYS A 69 11.54 -0.97 -9.12
N VAL A 70 10.73 0.00 -8.72
CA VAL A 70 9.47 -0.24 -7.99
C VAL A 70 8.26 -0.01 -8.90
N HIS A 71 7.27 -0.88 -8.76
CA HIS A 71 5.98 -0.80 -9.42
C HIS A 71 4.90 -0.34 -8.45
N LEU A 72 4.36 0.86 -8.69
CA LEU A 72 3.20 1.39 -7.97
C LEU A 72 1.90 0.98 -8.69
N ILE A 73 1.20 0.00 -8.13
CA ILE A 73 -0.04 -0.59 -8.65
C ILE A 73 -1.24 0.22 -8.14
N ARG A 74 -1.89 0.96 -9.05
CA ARG A 74 -2.99 1.87 -8.69
C ARG A 74 -4.29 1.13 -8.42
N CYS A 75 -4.83 1.30 -7.21
CA CYS A 75 -6.15 0.81 -6.83
C CYS A 75 -7.23 1.33 -7.78
N GLY A 76 -8.07 0.43 -8.31
CA GLY A 76 -9.10 0.74 -9.30
C GLY A 76 -8.63 1.04 -10.73
N GLY A 77 -7.33 0.88 -11.04
CA GLY A 77 -6.83 0.87 -12.43
C GLY A 77 -6.93 2.17 -13.22
N GLY A 78 -6.98 3.31 -12.54
CA GLY A 78 -7.09 4.63 -13.18
C GLY A 78 -8.51 5.04 -13.56
N ASN A 79 -9.53 4.18 -13.38
CA ASN A 79 -10.93 4.60 -13.47
C ASN A 79 -11.32 5.30 -12.16
N ILE A 80 -11.63 6.59 -12.21
CA ILE A 80 -11.92 7.41 -11.00
C ILE A 80 -13.07 6.83 -10.17
N VAL A 81 -14.13 6.32 -10.82
CA VAL A 81 -15.29 5.73 -10.13
C VAL A 81 -14.92 4.43 -9.44
N ALA A 82 -14.18 3.55 -10.13
CA ALA A 82 -13.73 2.29 -9.56
C ALA A 82 -12.71 2.53 -8.43
N ALA A 83 -11.76 3.44 -8.62
CA ALA A 83 -10.75 3.81 -7.63
C ALA A 83 -11.40 4.33 -6.35
N ALA A 84 -12.35 5.25 -6.44
CA ALA A 84 -13.07 5.75 -5.26
C ALA A 84 -13.86 4.64 -4.55
N ARG A 85 -14.56 3.78 -5.30
CA ARG A 85 -15.36 2.68 -4.76
C ARG A 85 -14.51 1.60 -4.08
N GLU A 86 -13.42 1.19 -4.71
CA GLU A 86 -12.57 0.12 -4.21
C GLU A 86 -11.65 0.61 -3.10
N GLN A 87 -11.19 1.85 -3.15
CA GLN A 87 -10.53 2.50 -2.02
C GLN A 87 -11.42 2.51 -0.77
N TRP A 88 -12.71 2.82 -0.93
CA TRP A 88 -13.67 2.80 0.18
C TRP A 88 -13.87 1.41 0.79
N ASN A 89 -13.61 0.35 0.02
CA ASN A 89 -13.66 -1.03 0.47
C ASN A 89 -12.26 -1.60 0.73
N ASP A 90 -11.30 -0.74 1.10
CA ASP A 90 -9.96 -1.13 1.51
C ASP A 90 -9.16 -1.85 0.41
N GLY A 91 -9.35 -1.45 -0.86
CA GLY A 91 -8.68 -2.02 -2.03
C GLY A 91 -7.15 -1.92 -2.02
N SER A 92 -6.60 -0.89 -1.37
CA SER A 92 -5.14 -0.73 -1.19
C SER A 92 -4.64 -1.32 0.13
N ASN A 93 -5.52 -1.86 0.99
CA ASN A 93 -5.20 -2.45 2.29
C ASN A 93 -5.09 -3.97 2.19
N THR A 94 -4.12 -4.43 1.40
CA THR A 94 -3.92 -5.87 1.13
C THR A 94 -3.00 -6.51 2.17
N LEU A 95 -3.33 -7.72 2.63
CA LEU A 95 -2.46 -8.49 3.53
C LEU A 95 -1.54 -9.40 2.73
N THR A 96 -0.24 -9.12 2.72
CA THR A 96 0.78 -9.95 2.07
C THR A 96 1.23 -11.05 3.01
N ILE A 97 1.04 -12.32 2.64
CA ILE A 97 1.40 -13.49 3.46
C ILE A 97 2.70 -14.17 3.01
N ALA A 98 3.10 -13.95 1.76
CA ALA A 98 4.41 -14.27 1.20
C ALA A 98 4.68 -13.28 0.05
N PRO A 99 5.92 -13.09 -0.42
CA PRO A 99 6.22 -12.23 -1.57
C PRO A 99 5.32 -12.57 -2.77
N GLY A 100 4.54 -11.60 -3.24
CA GLY A 100 3.58 -11.78 -4.34
C GLY A 100 2.32 -12.59 -4.00
N VAL A 101 2.09 -12.98 -2.73
CA VAL A 101 0.88 -13.70 -2.29
C VAL A 101 0.08 -12.87 -1.30
N VAL A 102 -1.12 -12.42 -1.71
CA VAL A 102 -1.93 -11.48 -0.94
C VAL A 102 -3.34 -11.99 -0.65
N VAL A 103 -3.85 -11.64 0.53
CA VAL A 103 -5.25 -11.84 0.93
C VAL A 103 -6.02 -10.55 0.66
N VAL A 104 -7.13 -10.66 -0.06
CA VAL A 104 -7.93 -9.52 -0.56
C VAL A 104 -9.42 -9.79 -0.43
N TYR A 105 -10.24 -8.73 -0.35
CA TYR A 105 -11.67 -8.89 -0.52
C TYR A 105 -12.04 -9.16 -1.98
N ASP A 106 -12.97 -10.10 -2.20
CA ASP A 106 -13.46 -10.45 -3.54
C ASP A 106 -14.14 -9.29 -4.29
N ARG A 107 -14.78 -8.37 -3.55
CA ARG A 107 -15.53 -7.21 -4.08
C ARG A 107 -14.68 -6.16 -4.80
N ASN A 108 -13.37 -6.14 -4.59
CA ASN A 108 -12.45 -5.16 -5.22
C ASN A 108 -12.00 -5.69 -6.59
N THR A 109 -12.95 -5.87 -7.49
CA THR A 109 -12.76 -6.66 -8.72
C THR A 109 -11.75 -6.06 -9.69
N VAL A 110 -11.68 -4.73 -9.80
CA VAL A 110 -10.73 -4.06 -10.71
C VAL A 110 -9.31 -4.17 -10.15
N THR A 111 -9.13 -3.86 -8.87
CA THR A 111 -7.83 -3.94 -8.20
C THR A 111 -7.31 -5.38 -8.19
N ASN A 112 -8.16 -6.36 -7.87
CA ASN A 112 -7.80 -7.77 -7.89
C ASN A 112 -7.34 -8.21 -9.28
N LYS A 113 -8.04 -7.81 -10.34
CA LYS A 113 -7.64 -8.15 -11.71
C LYS A 113 -6.25 -7.59 -12.05
N ILE A 114 -5.96 -6.36 -11.66
CA ILE A 114 -4.67 -5.73 -11.90
C ILE A 114 -3.57 -6.43 -11.11
N LEU A 115 -3.81 -6.78 -9.84
CA LEU A 115 -2.84 -7.54 -9.05
C LEU A 115 -2.49 -8.88 -9.72
N GLU A 116 -3.49 -9.58 -10.27
CA GLU A 116 -3.27 -10.81 -11.05
C GLU A 116 -2.45 -10.53 -12.33
N GLU A 117 -2.70 -9.43 -13.04
CA GLU A 117 -1.92 -9.00 -14.22
C GLU A 117 -0.45 -8.65 -13.88
N TYR A 118 -0.19 -8.19 -12.66
CA TYR A 118 1.17 -7.97 -12.12
C TYR A 118 1.83 -9.26 -11.56
N GLY A 119 1.19 -10.41 -11.74
CA GLY A 119 1.74 -11.72 -11.37
C GLY A 119 1.51 -12.13 -9.92
N LEU A 120 0.67 -11.43 -9.16
CA LEU A 120 0.38 -11.79 -7.78
C LEU A 120 -0.62 -12.94 -7.68
N ARG A 121 -0.40 -13.81 -6.70
CA ARG A 121 -1.36 -14.85 -6.29
C ARG A 121 -2.34 -14.27 -5.26
N LEU A 122 -3.63 -14.31 -5.58
CA LEU A 122 -4.67 -13.80 -4.69
C LEU A 122 -5.38 -14.91 -3.90
N ILE A 123 -5.55 -14.69 -2.61
CA ILE A 123 -6.49 -15.42 -1.75
C ILE A 123 -7.68 -14.50 -1.51
N LYS A 124 -8.76 -14.70 -2.28
CA LYS A 124 -9.97 -13.88 -2.25
C LYS A 124 -10.88 -14.36 -1.11
N ILE A 125 -11.24 -13.47 -0.19
CA ILE A 125 -12.18 -13.75 0.89
C ILE A 125 -13.48 -12.94 0.73
N ARG A 126 -14.60 -13.53 1.15
CA ARG A 126 -15.87 -12.80 1.26
C ARG A 126 -15.84 -11.94 2.52
N GLY A 127 -16.15 -10.65 2.37
CA GLY A 127 -16.08 -9.67 3.47
C GLY A 127 -17.28 -8.75 3.56
N SER A 128 -18.45 -9.15 3.06
CA SER A 128 -19.64 -8.28 2.93
C SER A 128 -20.07 -7.61 4.24
N GLU A 129 -19.96 -8.32 5.36
CA GLU A 129 -20.24 -7.80 6.70
C GLU A 129 -19.03 -7.13 7.33
N LEU A 130 -17.84 -7.74 7.21
CA LEU A 130 -16.60 -7.25 7.82
C LEU A 130 -16.21 -5.85 7.32
N VAL A 131 -16.35 -5.60 6.01
CA VAL A 131 -16.02 -4.31 5.39
C VAL A 131 -16.89 -3.15 5.88
N ARG A 132 -18.04 -3.43 6.54
CA ARG A 132 -18.83 -2.38 7.21
C ARG A 132 -18.04 -1.70 8.33
N GLY A 133 -17.04 -2.40 8.90
CA GLY A 133 -16.07 -1.85 9.85
C GLY A 133 -14.97 -0.97 9.22
N ARG A 134 -14.94 -0.81 7.89
CA ARG A 134 -13.96 -0.01 7.13
C ARG A 134 -12.51 -0.43 7.37
N GLY A 135 -12.24 -1.71 7.16
CA GLY A 135 -10.88 -2.25 7.18
C GLY A 135 -10.75 -3.46 6.28
N GLY A 136 -9.58 -3.60 5.66
CA GLY A 136 -9.22 -4.75 4.83
C GLY A 136 -8.64 -5.92 5.62
N PRO A 137 -8.20 -6.99 4.94
CA PRO A 137 -7.49 -8.10 5.56
C PRO A 137 -6.27 -7.67 6.40
N ARG A 138 -5.55 -6.61 5.98
CA ARG A 138 -4.40 -6.11 6.75
C ARG A 138 -4.83 -5.47 8.06
N CYS A 139 -5.88 -4.64 8.06
CA CYS A 139 -6.45 -4.05 9.28
C CYS A 139 -6.87 -5.10 10.34
N MET A 140 -7.28 -6.29 9.90
CA MET A 140 -7.74 -7.38 10.79
C MET A 140 -6.61 -8.31 11.26
N SER A 141 -5.36 -7.97 10.99
CA SER A 141 -4.21 -8.85 11.23
C SER A 141 -3.06 -8.12 11.91
N MET A 142 -2.26 -8.87 12.66
CA MET A 142 -1.03 -8.39 13.29
C MET A 142 0.01 -9.51 13.23
N PRO A 143 0.92 -9.52 12.24
CA PRO A 143 1.94 -10.56 12.13
C PRO A 143 2.79 -10.64 13.40
N PHE A 144 2.95 -11.84 13.97
CA PHE A 144 3.82 -12.09 15.12
C PHE A 144 5.20 -12.59 14.69
N GLU A 145 5.25 -13.36 13.60
CA GLU A 145 6.48 -13.93 13.04
C GLU A 145 6.35 -13.95 11.50
N ARG A 146 7.44 -13.62 10.80
CA ARG A 146 7.61 -13.72 9.35
C ARG A 146 9.03 -14.22 9.10
N GLU A 147 9.23 -15.01 8.07
CA GLU A 147 10.58 -15.43 7.67
C GLU A 147 11.41 -14.24 7.21
N GLU A 148 12.74 -14.33 7.40
CA GLU A 148 13.71 -13.36 6.87
C GLU A 148 13.61 -13.30 5.33
N VAL A 149 13.78 -12.10 4.79
CA VAL A 149 13.79 -11.80 3.35
C VAL A 149 15.21 -11.69 2.84
#